data_AF-A0A6G0W6M1-F1
#
_entry.id   AF-A0A6G0W6M1-F1
#
_cell.length_a   1.000
_cell.length_b   1.000
_cell.length_c   1.000
_cell.angle_alpha   90.00
_cell.angle_beta   90.00
_cell.angle_gamma   90.00
#
_symmetry.space_group_name_H-M   'P 1'
#
loop_
_entity.id
_entity.type
_entity.pdbx_description
1 polymer ?
#
loop_
_entity_poly.entity_id
_entity_poly.type
_entity_poly.pdbx_seq_one_letter_code
_entity_poly.pdbx_strand_id
1 'polypeptide(L)'
;AVRRDTISAPFSLDEINMAISKLKSGKSAGVDEIFPEFYKHFGPRTRAWLVSFFNNILENGNIPPLFKKFKIIAVCKPGKPKDLPQS
;
A
#
# COMPACT_ATOMS: atom_id res chain seq x y z
N ALA A 1 21.66 -7.74 14.35
CA ALA A 1 20.47 -8.49 14.81
C ALA A 1 19.35 -7.49 15.08
N VAL A 2 18.28 -7.51 14.28
CA VAL A 2 17.09 -6.69 14.54
C VAL A 2 16.41 -7.28 15.77
N ARG A 3 16.19 -6.48 16.83
CA ARG A 3 15.59 -6.95 18.08
C ARG A 3 14.17 -7.45 17.81
N ARG A 4 13.86 -8.68 18.26
CA ARG A 4 12.54 -9.34 18.11
C ARG A 4 11.39 -8.47 18.65
N ASP A 5 11.69 -7.60 19.60
CA ASP A 5 10.74 -6.71 20.29
C ASP A 5 10.12 -5.62 19.40
N THR A 6 10.63 -5.46 18.17
CA THR A 6 10.19 -4.38 17.24
C THR A 6 9.29 -4.84 16.11
N ILE A 7 9.19 -6.16 15.84
CA ILE A 7 8.48 -6.68 14.66
C ILE A 7 6.96 -6.65 14.83
N SER A 8 6.48 -6.87 16.07
CA SER A 8 5.05 -6.89 16.40
C SER A 8 4.64 -5.68 17.27
N ALA A 9 5.45 -4.62 17.27
CA ALA A 9 5.09 -3.39 17.96
C ALA A 9 3.95 -2.68 17.20
N PRO A 10 3.01 -2.01 17.89
CA PRO A 10 2.02 -1.18 17.24
C PRO A 10 2.67 -0.08 16.40
N PHE A 11 2.13 0.16 15.21
CA PHE A 11 2.50 1.25 14.33
C PHE A 11 2.23 2.60 15.01
N SER A 12 3.20 3.49 14.90
CA SER A 12 3.13 4.87 15.34
C SER A 12 2.67 5.80 14.22
N LEU A 13 2.24 7.01 14.58
CA LEU A 13 1.90 8.04 13.60
C LEU A 13 3.10 8.44 12.74
N ASP A 14 4.30 8.45 13.30
CA ASP A 14 5.53 8.81 12.59
C ASP A 14 5.91 7.76 11.54
N GLU A 15 5.72 6.48 11.85
CA GLU A 15 5.90 5.40 10.87
C GLU A 15 4.91 5.52 9.72
N ILE A 16 3.64 5.82 10.00
CA ILE A 16 2.63 6.06 8.96
C ILE A 16 3.01 7.30 8.12
N ASN A 17 3.44 8.39 8.75
CA ASN A 17 3.87 9.59 8.04
C ASN A 17 5.09 9.32 7.14
N MET A 18 6.07 8.54 7.63
CA MET A 18 7.24 8.14 6.86
C MET A 18 6.88 7.18 5.72
N ALA A 19 5.93 6.26 5.93
CA ALA A 19 5.44 5.38 4.89
C ALA A 19 4.75 6.18 3.77
N ILE A 20 3.88 7.13 4.14
CA ILE A 20 3.21 8.04 3.21
C ILE A 20 4.23 8.88 2.43
N SER A 21 5.28 9.40 3.08
CA SER A 21 6.30 10.21 2.41
C SER A 21 7.10 9.42 1.36
N LYS A 22 7.26 8.11 1.56
CA LYS A 22 7.94 7.19 0.64
C LYS A 22 7.06 6.75 -0.54
N LEU A 23 5.75 7.01 -0.52
CA LEU A 23 4.86 6.68 -1.64
C LEU A 23 5.28 7.44 -2.90
N LYS A 24 5.35 6.74 -4.03
CA LYS A 24 5.61 7.34 -5.34
C LYS A 24 4.30 7.83 -5.94
N SER A 25 4.29 9.07 -6.40
CA SER A 25 3.18 9.64 -7.16
C SER A 25 3.15 9.10 -8.60
N GLY A 26 2.01 9.21 -9.27
CA GLY A 26 1.79 8.74 -10.65
C GLY A 26 1.73 7.22 -10.76
N LYS A 27 1.38 6.52 -9.67
CA LYS A 27 1.15 5.07 -9.69
C LYS A 27 -0.35 4.79 -9.79
N SER A 28 -0.68 3.67 -10.43
CA SER A 28 -2.06 3.21 -10.53
C SER A 28 -2.65 2.95 -9.15
N ALA A 29 -3.91 3.33 -8.95
CA ALA A 29 -4.67 2.92 -7.80
C ALA A 29 -4.93 1.40 -7.79
N GLY A 30 -5.25 0.86 -6.62
CA GLY A 30 -5.74 -0.50 -6.47
C GLY A 30 -7.17 -0.66 -6.97
N VAL A 31 -7.79 -1.78 -6.58
CA VAL A 31 -9.22 -2.04 -6.83
C VAL A 31 -10.15 -1.09 -6.05
N ASP A 32 -9.60 -0.35 -5.11
CA ASP A 32 -10.27 0.66 -4.27
C ASP A 32 -10.30 2.05 -4.90
N GLU A 33 -9.61 2.24 -6.03
CA GLU A 33 -9.48 3.53 -6.73
C GLU A 33 -8.81 4.64 -5.91
N ILE A 34 -8.13 4.28 -4.80
CA ILE A 34 -7.39 5.24 -3.96
C ILE A 34 -5.97 5.37 -4.49
N PHE A 35 -5.64 6.54 -5.05
CA PHE A 35 -4.30 6.83 -5.55
C PHE A 35 -3.32 7.23 -4.43
N PRO A 36 -2.01 7.01 -4.61
CA PRO A 36 -0.98 7.43 -3.64
C PRO A 36 -1.07 8.91 -3.21
N GLU A 37 -1.51 9.77 -4.11
CA GLU A 37 -1.69 11.21 -3.91
C GLU A 37 -2.71 11.51 -2.81
N PHE A 38 -3.77 10.71 -2.70
CA PHE A 38 -4.76 10.89 -1.63
C PHE A 38 -4.10 10.76 -0.26
N TYR A 39 -3.28 9.73 -0.06
CA TYR A 39 -2.54 9.53 1.19
C TYR A 39 -1.60 10.70 1.51
N LYS A 40 -0.95 11.27 0.50
CA LYS A 40 -0.08 12.44 0.68
C LYS A 40 -0.85 13.68 1.11
N HIS A 41 -2.04 13.90 0.56
CA HIS A 41 -2.90 15.05 0.85
C HIS A 41 -3.85 14.85 2.03
N PHE A 42 -3.93 13.63 2.59
CA PHE A 42 -4.72 13.36 3.77
C PHE A 42 -4.27 14.19 4.98
N GLY A 43 -5.26 14.79 5.63
CA GLY A 43 -5.08 15.53 6.87
C GLY A 43 -4.81 14.62 8.07
N PRO A 44 -4.46 15.22 9.22
CA PRO A 44 -4.04 14.49 10.42
C PRO A 44 -5.05 13.46 10.93
N ARG A 45 -6.36 13.76 10.81
CA ARG A 45 -7.43 12.86 11.25
C ARG A 45 -7.39 11.53 10.51
N THR A 46 -7.24 11.55 9.18
CA THR A 46 -7.19 10.33 8.38
C THR A 46 -5.91 9.53 8.66
N ARG A 47 -4.79 10.22 8.91
CA ARG A 47 -3.54 9.55 9.28
C ARG A 47 -3.63 8.86 10.65
N ALA A 48 -4.27 9.51 11.62
CA ALA A 48 -4.57 8.87 12.91
C ALA A 48 -5.52 7.68 12.75
N TRP A 49 -6.51 7.79 11.87
CA TRP A 49 -7.38 6.66 11.55
C TRP A 49 -6.61 5.49 10.92
N LEU A 50 -5.66 5.75 10.01
CA LEU A 50 -4.79 4.72 9.43
C LEU A 50 -3.96 4.00 10.50
N VAL A 51 -3.43 4.73 11.49
CA VAL A 51 -2.71 4.12 12.62
C VAL A 51 -3.61 3.12 13.35
N SER A 52 -4.81 3.55 13.75
CA SER A 52 -5.78 2.67 14.43
C SER A 52 -6.17 1.48 13.56
N PHE A 53 -6.37 1.69 12.26
CA PHE A 53 -6.74 0.66 11.31
C PHE A 53 -5.65 -0.42 11.17
N PHE A 54 -4.40 -0.04 10.94
CA PHE A 54 -3.30 -1.01 10.81
C PHE A 54 -2.99 -1.73 12.12
N ASN A 55 -3.09 -1.05 13.25
CA ASN A 55 -2.91 -1.68 14.57
C ASN A 55 -4.03 -2.67 14.88
N ASN A 56 -5.26 -2.38 14.49
CA ASN A 56 -6.36 -3.34 14.62
C ASN A 56 -6.11 -4.61 13.78
N ILE A 57 -5.58 -4.47 12.57
CA ILE A 57 -5.19 -5.61 11.73
C ILE A 57 -4.06 -6.41 12.39
N LEU A 58 -3.04 -5.74 12.94
CA LEU A 58 -1.90 -6.38 13.60
C LEU A 58 -2.34 -7.16 14.84
N GLU A 59 -3.21 -6.59 15.66
CA GLU A 59 -3.70 -7.20 16.91
C GLU A 59 -4.61 -8.42 16.64
N ASN A 60 -5.53 -8.30 15.67
CA ASN A 60 -6.56 -9.32 15.45
C ASN A 60 -6.19 -10.33 14.35
N GLY A 61 -5.16 -10.06 13.55
CA GLY A 61 -4.78 -10.87 12.40
C GLY A 61 -5.78 -10.83 11.23
N ASN A 62 -6.80 -9.97 11.31
CA ASN A 62 -7.90 -9.90 10.34
C ASN A 62 -7.56 -8.96 9.19
N ILE A 63 -7.05 -9.52 8.09
CA ILE A 63 -6.72 -8.75 6.89
C ILE A 63 -8.00 -8.51 6.06
N PRO A 64 -8.30 -7.27 5.65
CA PRO A 64 -9.43 -6.97 4.79
C PRO A 64 -9.43 -7.84 3.52
N PRO A 65 -10.56 -8.47 3.15
CA PRO A 65 -10.64 -9.29 1.94
C PRO A 65 -10.26 -8.53 0.66
N LEU A 66 -10.46 -7.21 0.65
CA LEU A 66 -10.09 -6.34 -0.47
C LEU A 66 -8.57 -6.32 -0.73
N PHE A 67 -7.74 -6.46 0.32
CA PHE A 67 -6.28 -6.50 0.18
C PHE A 67 -5.79 -7.77 -0.53
N LYS A 68 -6.64 -8.81 -0.62
CA LYS A 68 -6.36 -10.05 -1.33
C LYS A 68 -6.78 -9.98 -2.81
N LYS A 69 -7.38 -8.88 -3.25
CA LYS A 69 -7.83 -8.65 -4.64
C LYS A 69 -6.85 -7.74 -5.36
N PHE A 70 -6.57 -8.06 -6.63
CA PHE A 70 -5.69 -7.27 -7.48
C PHE A 70 -6.18 -7.27 -8.93
N LYS A 71 -5.86 -6.20 -9.66
CA LYS A 71 -6.19 -6.04 -11.08
C LYS A 71 -4.96 -6.36 -11.92
N ILE A 72 -5.05 -7.39 -12.77
CA ILE A 72 -3.97 -7.75 -13.70
C ILE A 72 -4.16 -6.96 -14.99
N ILE A 73 -3.14 -6.22 -15.40
CA ILE A 73 -3.11 -5.49 -16.67
C ILE A 73 -1.85 -5.91 -17.42
N ALA A 74 -2.03 -6.59 -18.56
CA ALA A 74 -0.92 -6.92 -19.43
C ALA A 74 -0.51 -5.68 -20.23
N VAL A 75 0.74 -5.25 -20.09
CA VAL A 75 1.34 -4.16 -20.87
C VAL A 75 2.45 -4.73 -21.74
N CYS A 76 2.35 -4.53 -23.05
CA CYS A 76 3.40 -4.95 -23.97
C CYS A 76 4.69 -4.16 -23.69
N LYS A 77 5.82 -4.88 -23.58
CA LYS A 77 7.13 -4.24 -23.44
C LYS A 77 7.42 -3.38 -24.69
N PRO A 78 8.05 -2.20 -24.54
CA PRO A 78 8.50 -1.41 -25.67
C PRO A 78 9.44 -2.21 -26.58
N GLY A 79 9.28 -2.07 -27.90
CA GLY A 79 10.15 -2.72 -28.90
C GLY A 79 9.83 -4.19 -29.21
N LYS A 80 8.82 -4.80 -28.59
CA LYS A 80 8.34 -6.14 -28.98
C LYS A 80 7.21 -6.05 -30.03
N PRO A 81 7.17 -6.93 -31.05
CA PRO A 81 6.04 -7.03 -31.96
C PRO A 81 4.75 -7.30 -31.17
N LYS A 82 3.68 -6.57 -31.48
CA LYS A 82 2.39 -6.72 -30.78
C LYS A 82 1.69 -8.04 -31.11
N ASP A 83 2.08 -8.66 -32.23
CA ASP A 83 1.32 -9.73 -32.87
C ASP A 83 1.95 -11.12 -32.68
N LEU A 84 3.10 -11.23 -31.99
CA LEU A 84 3.74 -12.52 -31.71
C LEU A 84 3.86 -12.78 -30.20
N PRO A 85 3.21 -13.83 -29.66
CA PRO A 85 3.43 -14.29 -28.30
C PRO A 85 4.73 -15.08 -28.26
N GLN A 86 5.88 -14.40 -28.32
CA GLN A 86 7.16 -15.03 -27.96
C GLN A 86 7.47 -14.70 -26.50
N SER A 87 7.16 -15.68 -25.64
CA SER A 87 7.47 -15.73 -24.21
C SER A 87 8.97 -15.65 -23.96
#